data_AF-B1Y8R2-F1
#
_entry.id   AF-B1Y8R2-F1
#
_cell.length_a   1.000
_cell.length_b   1.000
_cell.length_c   1.000
_cell.angle_alpha   90.00
_cell.angle_beta   90.00
_cell.angle_gamma   90.00
#
_symmetry.space_group_name_H-M   'P 1'
#
loop_
_entity.id
_entity.type
_entity.pdbx_description
1 polymer ?
#
loop_
_entity_poly.entity_id
_entity_poly.type
_entity_poly.pdbx_seq_one_letter_code
_entity_poly.pdbx_strand_id
1 'polypeptide(L)'
;MWSTAYGVIAAALVAFALLYAASHTPYIAGVNTADQLYFAKASIGARGFNYTQDEEVFQKGSNVARALVVNITTSSGLFPAALPLGYKAEGRGGPILYQIYVNLIFCKRAPLPSGGSAYLYAIELRHSVDVLPWIEVEAPVGLDLGFYRQLWLKQKRPPVLGVPPPPNATYVLVPKALVYNATGDVATLYVEAPSPLIYIVDYPLKLPIACPTAFA
;
A
#
# COMPACT_ATOMS: atom_id res chain seq x y z
N MET A 1 59.20 -34.76 13.96
CA MET A 1 59.42 -33.45 13.30
C MET A 1 58.32 -33.06 12.31
N TRP A 2 57.62 -33.99 11.65
CA TRP A 2 56.55 -33.66 10.70
C TRP A 2 55.24 -33.19 11.38
N SER A 3 54.90 -33.75 12.55
CA SER A 3 53.69 -33.40 13.31
C SER A 3 53.65 -31.93 13.78
N THR A 4 54.79 -31.35 14.15
CA THR A 4 54.85 -29.94 14.57
C THR A 4 54.65 -28.98 13.39
N ALA A 5 55.16 -29.32 12.19
CA ALA A 5 54.95 -28.52 10.99
C ALA A 5 53.46 -28.49 10.58
N TYR A 6 52.78 -29.64 10.62
CA TYR A 6 51.33 -29.69 10.35
C TYR A 6 50.52 -28.92 11.41
N GLY A 7 50.91 -28.97 12.68
CA GLY A 7 50.26 -28.19 13.74
C GLY A 7 50.36 -26.68 13.52
N VAL A 8 51.52 -26.18 13.11
CA VAL A 8 51.73 -24.75 12.81
C VAL A 8 50.93 -24.31 11.58
N ILE A 9 50.90 -25.13 10.52
CA ILE A 9 50.11 -24.84 9.31
C ILE A 9 48.62 -24.81 9.63
N ALA A 10 48.12 -25.77 10.40
CA ALA A 10 46.72 -25.80 10.82
C ALA A 10 46.35 -24.57 11.67
N ALA A 11 47.21 -24.19 12.63
CA ALA A 11 46.99 -23.00 13.44
C ALA A 11 46.97 -21.71 12.60
N ALA A 12 47.86 -21.60 11.61
CA ALA A 12 47.89 -20.45 10.69
C ALA A 12 46.62 -20.34 9.84
N LEU A 13 46.11 -21.47 9.34
CA LEU A 13 44.86 -21.51 8.58
C LEU A 13 43.65 -21.11 9.43
N VAL A 14 43.57 -21.60 10.67
CA VAL A 14 42.51 -21.23 11.62
C VAL A 14 42.59 -19.75 11.97
N ALA A 15 43.79 -19.23 12.26
CA ALA A 15 43.99 -17.81 12.56
C ALA A 15 43.60 -16.93 11.37
N PHE A 16 43.96 -17.32 10.14
CA PHE A 16 43.56 -16.62 8.92
C PHE A 16 42.04 -16.60 8.76
N ALA A 17 41.36 -17.75 8.93
CA ALA A 17 39.90 -17.83 8.82
C ALA A 17 39.19 -16.95 9.88
N LEU A 18 39.68 -16.94 11.12
CA LEU A 18 39.14 -16.11 12.20
C LEU A 18 39.34 -14.62 11.94
N LEU A 19 40.54 -14.21 11.52
CA LEU A 19 40.84 -12.82 11.20
C LEU A 19 40.09 -12.36 9.94
N TYR A 20 39.94 -13.23 8.95
CA TYR A 20 39.15 -12.97 7.75
C TYR A 20 37.67 -12.77 8.10
N ALA A 21 37.09 -13.67 8.88
CA ALA A 21 35.73 -13.52 9.39
C ALA A 21 35.58 -12.21 10.19
N ALA A 22 36.44 -11.96 11.18
CA ALA A 22 36.36 -10.76 12.01
C ALA A 22 36.50 -9.44 11.21
N SER A 23 37.34 -9.42 10.16
CA SER A 23 37.53 -8.24 9.31
C SER A 23 36.42 -8.05 8.27
N HIS A 24 35.76 -9.12 7.85
CA HIS A 24 34.71 -9.08 6.81
C HIS A 24 33.28 -9.20 7.36
N THR A 25 33.13 -9.45 8.67
CA THR A 25 31.88 -9.28 9.42
C THR A 25 32.04 -8.25 10.55
N PRO A 26 32.50 -7.00 10.28
CA PRO A 26 32.80 -6.04 11.34
C PRO A 26 31.56 -5.64 12.16
N TYR A 27 30.36 -5.85 11.59
CA TYR A 27 29.09 -5.66 12.28
C TYR A 27 28.08 -6.70 11.80
N ILE A 28 27.74 -7.66 12.66
CA ILE A 28 26.39 -8.25 12.62
C ILE A 28 25.48 -7.21 13.28
N ALA A 29 25.30 -6.05 12.62
CA ALA A 29 24.15 -5.23 12.93
C ALA A 29 22.97 -6.11 12.54
N GLY A 30 22.21 -6.58 13.54
CA GLY A 30 20.97 -7.31 13.28
C GLY A 30 20.15 -6.47 12.32
N VAL A 31 20.11 -6.88 11.05
CA VAL A 31 19.31 -6.21 10.03
C VAL A 31 17.88 -6.53 10.41
N ASN A 32 17.25 -5.64 11.18
CA ASN A 32 15.85 -5.78 11.48
C ASN A 32 15.05 -5.41 10.22
N THR A 33 14.86 -6.41 9.36
CA THR A 33 14.10 -6.31 8.11
C THR A 33 12.71 -5.73 8.36
N ALA A 34 12.09 -6.03 9.52
CA ALA A 34 10.78 -5.51 9.88
C ALA A 34 10.82 -3.99 10.10
N ASP A 35 11.80 -3.46 10.83
CA ASP A 35 11.96 -2.01 11.05
C ASP A 35 12.24 -1.30 9.72
N GLN A 36 13.10 -1.88 8.89
CA GLN A 36 13.41 -1.34 7.57
C GLN A 36 12.19 -1.30 6.66
N LEU A 37 11.38 -2.36 6.63
CA LEU A 37 10.10 -2.39 5.91
C LEU A 37 9.11 -1.36 6.48
N TYR A 38 9.04 -1.25 7.81
CA TYR A 38 8.20 -0.27 8.49
C TYR A 38 8.57 1.16 8.07
N PHE A 39 9.85 1.51 8.10
CA PHE A 39 10.33 2.83 7.67
C PHE A 39 10.09 3.08 6.17
N ALA A 40 10.29 2.07 5.33
CA ALA A 40 10.02 2.16 3.90
C ALA A 40 8.54 2.52 3.65
N LYS A 41 7.61 1.79 4.28
CA LYS A 41 6.16 2.02 4.21
C LYS A 41 5.75 3.38 4.81
N ALA A 42 6.30 3.74 5.97
CA ALA A 42 6.05 5.04 6.61
C ALA A 42 6.49 6.20 5.71
N SER A 43 7.64 6.06 5.03
CA SER A 43 8.14 7.08 4.11
C SER A 43 7.22 7.34 2.91
N ILE A 44 6.50 6.32 2.46
CA ILE A 44 5.50 6.45 1.38
C ILE A 44 4.32 7.27 1.89
N GLY A 45 3.76 6.88 3.05
CA GLY A 45 2.61 7.59 3.63
C GLY A 45 2.92 9.06 3.94
N ALA A 46 4.14 9.37 4.40
CA ALA A 46 4.53 10.72 4.78
C ALA A 46 4.75 11.66 3.57
N ARG A 47 5.23 11.16 2.43
CA ARG A 47 5.50 11.98 1.23
C ARG A 47 4.23 12.42 0.51
N GLY A 48 3.12 11.72 0.74
CA GLY A 48 1.89 11.92 -0.01
C GLY A 48 2.02 11.47 -1.48
N PHE A 49 0.93 11.58 -2.23
CA PHE A 49 0.88 11.19 -3.64
C PHE A 49 0.40 12.35 -4.50
N ASN A 50 1.14 12.63 -5.57
CA ASN A 50 0.56 13.35 -6.69
C ASN A 50 -0.36 12.39 -7.45
N TYR A 51 -1.53 12.88 -7.84
CA TYR A 51 -2.47 12.09 -8.63
C TYR A 51 -2.43 12.46 -10.11
N THR A 52 -2.69 11.49 -10.97
CA THR A 52 -2.87 11.65 -12.41
C THR A 52 -4.19 11.03 -12.85
N GLN A 53 -4.81 11.63 -13.87
CA GLN A 53 -5.96 11.04 -14.57
C GLN A 53 -5.52 10.26 -15.84
N ASP A 54 -4.26 10.44 -16.25
CA ASP A 54 -3.68 9.81 -17.43
C ASP A 54 -3.12 8.43 -17.08
N GLU A 55 -3.64 7.42 -17.76
CA GLU A 55 -3.23 6.02 -17.60
C GLU A 55 -1.78 5.78 -18.02
N GLU A 56 -1.30 6.43 -19.08
CA GLU A 56 0.07 6.26 -19.56
C GLU A 56 1.08 6.81 -18.55
N VAL A 57 0.77 7.97 -17.96
CA VAL A 57 1.56 8.56 -16.87
C VAL A 57 1.55 7.64 -15.65
N PHE A 58 0.40 7.06 -15.30
CA PHE A 58 0.31 6.10 -14.20
C PHE A 58 1.12 4.83 -14.48
N GLN A 59 1.12 4.34 -15.72
CA GLN A 59 1.87 3.14 -16.10
C GLN A 59 3.38 3.34 -16.06
N LYS A 60 3.88 4.52 -16.43
CA LYS A 60 5.32 4.82 -16.45
C LYS A 60 5.86 5.41 -15.15
N GLY A 61 5.01 6.06 -14.35
CA GLY A 61 5.42 6.77 -13.14
C GLY A 61 5.72 5.86 -11.95
N SER A 62 6.46 6.40 -10.98
CA SER A 62 6.61 5.87 -9.62
C SER A 62 6.14 6.90 -8.60
N ASN A 63 5.70 6.43 -7.42
CA ASN A 63 5.11 7.28 -6.37
C ASN A 63 3.95 8.15 -6.87
N VAL A 64 3.06 7.55 -7.65
CA VAL A 64 1.92 8.22 -8.29
C VAL A 64 0.62 7.52 -7.94
N ALA A 65 -0.42 8.30 -7.71
CA ALA A 65 -1.79 7.81 -7.58
C ALA A 65 -2.53 7.98 -8.92
N ARG A 66 -3.27 6.96 -9.34
CA ARG A 66 -4.28 7.12 -10.39
C ARG A 66 -5.55 7.61 -9.73
N ALA A 67 -6.14 8.67 -10.25
CA ALA A 67 -7.42 9.16 -9.77
C ALA A 67 -8.32 9.61 -10.92
N LEU A 68 -9.63 9.56 -10.69
CA LEU A 68 -10.64 10.13 -11.59
C LEU A 68 -11.26 11.35 -10.93
N VAL A 69 -11.26 12.50 -11.60
CA VAL A 69 -11.95 13.69 -11.07
C VAL A 69 -13.41 13.67 -11.49
N VAL A 70 -14.32 13.65 -10.52
CA VAL A 70 -15.78 13.70 -10.74
C VAL A 70 -16.41 14.83 -9.93
N ASN A 71 -17.60 15.26 -10.34
CA ASN A 71 -18.40 16.19 -9.54
C ASN A 71 -19.31 15.40 -8.59
N ILE A 72 -19.07 15.56 -7.29
CA ILE A 72 -19.85 14.91 -6.23
C ILE A 72 -20.97 15.84 -5.78
N THR A 73 -22.18 15.30 -5.65
CA THR A 73 -23.34 16.01 -5.11
C THR A 73 -23.42 15.84 -3.60
N THR A 74 -23.61 16.94 -2.87
CA THR A 74 -23.88 16.94 -1.42
C THR A 74 -25.12 17.78 -1.12
N SER A 75 -25.62 17.71 0.12
CA SER A 75 -26.68 18.60 0.61
C SER A 75 -26.36 20.09 0.44
N SER A 76 -25.07 20.44 0.39
CA SER A 76 -24.56 21.81 0.29
C SER A 76 -24.13 22.19 -1.14
N GLY A 77 -24.45 21.36 -2.14
CA GLY A 77 -24.15 21.59 -3.55
C GLY A 77 -23.09 20.65 -4.14
N LEU A 78 -22.75 20.91 -5.41
CA LEU A 78 -21.77 20.16 -6.19
C LEU A 78 -20.34 20.62 -5.91
N PHE A 79 -19.38 19.69 -5.91
CA PHE A 79 -17.96 20.00 -5.88
C PHE A 79 -17.12 18.94 -6.60
N PRO A 80 -15.99 19.30 -7.23
CA PRO A 80 -15.09 18.34 -7.84
C PRO A 80 -14.25 17.62 -6.76
N ALA A 81 -14.10 16.30 -6.89
CA ALA A 81 -13.22 15.49 -6.06
C ALA A 81 -12.48 14.45 -6.89
N ALA A 82 -11.25 14.11 -6.48
CA ALA A 82 -10.45 13.07 -7.09
C ALA A 82 -10.73 11.72 -6.39
N LEU A 83 -11.25 10.75 -7.13
CA LEU A 83 -11.49 9.39 -6.68
C LEU A 83 -10.22 8.56 -6.89
N PRO A 84 -9.51 8.10 -5.84
CA PRO A 84 -8.33 7.28 -6.03
C PRO A 84 -8.71 5.88 -6.55
N LEU A 85 -8.09 5.48 -7.66
CA LEU A 85 -8.33 4.21 -8.34
C LEU A 85 -7.14 3.27 -8.25
N GLY A 86 -5.95 3.78 -7.97
CA GLY A 86 -4.75 2.96 -7.90
C GLY A 86 -3.52 3.73 -7.45
N TYR A 87 -2.47 2.98 -7.12
CA TYR A 87 -1.20 3.47 -6.62
C TYR A 87 -0.05 2.69 -7.22
N LYS A 88 1.01 3.40 -7.57
CA LYS A 88 2.36 2.86 -7.72
C LYS A 88 3.23 3.51 -6.67
N ALA A 89 3.58 2.79 -5.62
CA ALA A 89 4.32 3.37 -4.51
C ALA A 89 5.61 2.61 -4.26
N GLU A 90 6.69 3.36 -4.01
CA GLU A 90 8.00 2.84 -3.68
C GLU A 90 8.65 3.59 -2.50
N GLY A 91 9.20 2.82 -1.57
CA GLY A 91 9.79 3.30 -0.34
C GLY A 91 11.08 2.57 -0.06
N ARG A 92 12.05 3.25 0.53
CA ARG A 92 13.35 2.66 0.86
C ARG A 92 13.59 2.72 2.36
N GLY A 93 13.98 1.59 2.94
CA GLY A 93 14.40 1.46 4.33
C GLY A 93 15.77 0.80 4.39
N GLY A 94 16.83 1.60 4.42
CA GLY A 94 18.20 1.10 4.31
C GLY A 94 18.43 0.34 2.98
N PRO A 95 18.81 -0.96 3.01
CA PRO A 95 18.98 -1.76 1.81
C PRO A 95 17.67 -2.25 1.17
N ILE A 96 16.54 -2.20 1.88
CA ILE A 96 15.27 -2.73 1.39
C ILE A 96 14.54 -1.70 0.52
N LEU A 97 14.15 -2.11 -0.68
CA LEU A 97 13.20 -1.41 -1.54
C LEU A 97 11.84 -2.09 -1.41
N TYR A 98 10.87 -1.37 -0.85
CA TYR A 98 9.47 -1.79 -0.78
C TYR A 98 8.72 -1.18 -1.96
N GLN A 99 8.01 -2.00 -2.72
CA GLN A 99 7.16 -1.55 -3.83
C GLN A 99 5.77 -2.18 -3.73
N ILE A 100 4.73 -1.37 -3.91
CA ILE A 100 3.36 -1.84 -3.98
C ILE A 100 2.65 -1.21 -5.18
N TYR A 101 1.99 -2.07 -5.95
CA TYR A 101 1.08 -1.70 -7.02
C TYR A 101 -0.33 -2.07 -6.60
N VAL A 102 -1.23 -1.11 -6.72
CA VAL A 102 -2.66 -1.27 -6.48
C VAL A 102 -3.39 -0.69 -7.68
N ASN A 103 -4.32 -1.42 -8.26
CA ASN A 103 -5.16 -0.89 -9.33
C ASN A 103 -6.57 -1.47 -9.26
N LEU A 104 -7.57 -0.60 -9.21
CA LEU A 104 -8.96 -0.98 -9.24
C LEU A 104 -9.30 -1.54 -10.64
N ILE A 105 -9.68 -2.81 -10.69
CA ILE A 105 -10.15 -3.46 -11.92
C ILE A 105 -11.62 -3.10 -12.13
N PHE A 106 -12.43 -3.33 -11.10
CA PHE A 106 -13.82 -2.91 -11.09
C PHE A 106 -14.33 -2.70 -9.66
N CYS A 107 -15.37 -1.88 -9.54
CA CYS A 107 -16.21 -1.82 -8.36
C CYS A 107 -17.68 -1.72 -8.76
N LYS A 108 -18.56 -2.37 -8.00
CA LYS A 108 -20.02 -2.22 -8.16
C LYS A 108 -20.74 -2.37 -6.84
N ARG A 109 -21.90 -1.71 -6.73
CA ARG A 109 -22.85 -1.97 -5.64
C ARG A 109 -23.57 -3.29 -5.90
N ALA A 110 -23.74 -4.11 -4.87
CA ALA A 110 -24.44 -5.38 -4.93
C ALA A 110 -25.40 -5.53 -3.73
N PRO A 111 -26.61 -6.06 -3.92
CA PRO A 111 -27.47 -6.47 -2.83
C PRO A 111 -26.89 -7.69 -2.13
N LEU A 112 -26.97 -7.72 -0.80
CA LEU A 112 -26.58 -8.87 0.00
C LEU A 112 -27.79 -9.78 0.25
N PRO A 113 -27.61 -11.11 0.37
CA PRO A 113 -28.69 -12.03 0.73
C PRO A 113 -29.38 -11.68 2.06
N SER A 114 -28.68 -11.00 2.97
CA SER A 114 -29.20 -10.49 4.24
C SER A 114 -30.12 -9.26 4.11
N GLY A 115 -30.39 -8.78 2.90
CA GLY A 115 -31.24 -7.61 2.62
C GLY A 115 -30.51 -6.26 2.65
N GLY A 116 -29.21 -6.25 2.97
CA GLY A 116 -28.36 -5.07 2.90
C GLY A 116 -27.80 -4.80 1.49
N SER A 117 -26.94 -3.78 1.36
CA SER A 117 -26.14 -3.57 0.15
C SER A 117 -24.67 -3.36 0.52
N ALA A 118 -23.78 -3.94 -0.27
CA ALA A 118 -22.33 -3.75 -0.16
C ALA A 118 -21.75 -3.27 -1.50
N TYR A 119 -20.50 -2.81 -1.45
CA TYR A 119 -19.68 -2.57 -2.62
C TYR A 119 -18.70 -3.72 -2.77
N LEU A 120 -18.69 -4.32 -3.95
CA LEU A 120 -17.78 -5.39 -4.34
C LEU A 120 -16.66 -4.79 -5.16
N TYR A 121 -15.42 -5.01 -4.74
CA TYR A 121 -14.21 -4.57 -5.41
C TYR A 121 -13.45 -5.77 -5.95
N ALA A 122 -12.84 -5.60 -7.12
CA ALA A 122 -11.71 -6.41 -7.54
C ALA A 122 -10.52 -5.48 -7.83
N ILE A 123 -9.41 -5.78 -7.18
CA ILE A 123 -8.22 -4.93 -7.18
C ILE A 123 -7.04 -5.79 -7.60
N GLU A 124 -6.36 -5.35 -8.63
CA GLU A 124 -5.07 -5.89 -9.01
C GLU A 124 -4.02 -5.42 -8.00
N LEU A 125 -3.25 -6.37 -7.50
CA LEU A 125 -2.24 -6.13 -6.50
C LEU A 125 -0.93 -6.79 -6.92
N ARG A 126 0.16 -6.02 -6.91
CA ARG A 126 1.53 -6.54 -7.06
C ARG A 126 2.40 -5.99 -5.96
N HIS A 127 3.35 -6.79 -5.49
CA HIS A 127 4.15 -6.43 -4.35
C HIS A 127 5.55 -7.02 -4.44
N SER A 128 6.53 -6.32 -3.89
CA SER A 128 7.93 -6.74 -3.89
C SER A 128 8.26 -7.88 -2.92
N VAL A 129 7.30 -8.34 -2.11
CA VAL A 129 7.49 -9.43 -1.13
C VAL A 129 6.53 -10.57 -1.49
N ASP A 130 7.06 -11.79 -1.57
CA ASP A 130 6.46 -12.93 -2.28
C ASP A 130 5.14 -13.48 -1.72
N VAL A 131 4.69 -13.05 -0.53
CA VAL A 131 3.36 -13.38 -0.03
C VAL A 131 2.91 -12.24 0.88
N LEU A 132 1.65 -11.84 0.75
CA LEU A 132 1.03 -10.73 1.49
C LEU A 132 -0.10 -11.23 2.41
N PRO A 133 0.18 -12.18 3.33
CA PRO A 133 -0.88 -12.67 4.22
C PRO A 133 -1.40 -11.57 5.16
N TRP A 134 -0.62 -10.51 5.38
CA TRP A 134 -0.92 -9.43 6.34
C TRP A 134 -1.60 -8.19 5.73
N ILE A 135 -1.91 -8.14 4.43
CA ILE A 135 -2.69 -7.00 3.90
C ILE A 135 -4.07 -7.03 4.53
N GLU A 136 -4.44 -5.97 5.19
CA GLU A 136 -5.78 -5.76 5.72
C GLU A 136 -6.55 -4.80 4.81
N VAL A 137 -7.87 -4.86 4.90
CA VAL A 137 -8.73 -3.89 4.23
C VAL A 137 -9.69 -3.33 5.26
N GLU A 138 -9.74 -2.02 5.33
CA GLU A 138 -10.61 -1.27 6.22
C GLU A 138 -11.59 -0.43 5.39
N ALA A 139 -12.79 -0.21 5.90
CA ALA A 139 -13.74 0.72 5.33
C ALA A 139 -14.17 1.75 6.39
N PRO A 140 -14.22 3.06 6.06
CA PRO A 140 -14.77 4.07 6.94
C PRO A 140 -16.30 3.94 6.97
N VAL A 141 -16.86 3.93 8.18
CA VAL A 141 -18.30 4.01 8.44
C VAL A 141 -18.66 5.49 8.57
N GLY A 142 -19.56 5.97 7.70
CA GLY A 142 -20.02 7.36 7.71
C GLY A 142 -19.06 8.31 6.99
N LEU A 143 -18.97 8.19 5.66
CA LEU A 143 -18.16 9.09 4.83
C LEU A 143 -18.73 10.52 4.84
N ASP A 144 -18.03 11.46 5.48
CA ASP A 144 -18.39 12.87 5.47
C ASP A 144 -17.90 13.57 4.19
N LEU A 145 -18.75 13.59 3.17
CA LEU A 145 -18.48 14.34 1.93
C LEU A 145 -18.45 15.86 2.16
N GLY A 146 -19.09 16.36 3.22
CA GLY A 146 -19.07 17.76 3.61
C GLY A 146 -17.67 18.22 4.02
N PHE A 147 -16.93 17.38 4.73
CA PHE A 147 -15.52 17.63 5.06
C PHE A 147 -14.66 17.85 3.81
N TYR A 148 -14.77 16.97 2.81
CA TYR A 148 -14.01 17.10 1.56
C TYR A 148 -14.41 18.35 0.76
N ARG A 149 -15.70 18.71 0.76
CA ARG A 149 -16.16 19.98 0.16
C ARG A 149 -15.51 21.19 0.84
N GLN A 150 -15.37 21.19 2.17
CA GLN A 150 -14.69 22.26 2.88
C GLN A 150 -13.19 22.30 2.55
N LEU A 151 -12.56 21.14 2.37
CA LEU A 151 -11.16 21.04 1.93
C LEU A 151 -10.99 21.67 0.54
N TRP A 152 -11.87 21.34 -0.40
CA TRP A 152 -11.92 21.93 -1.74
C TRP A 152 -12.06 23.45 -1.68
N LEU A 153 -13.00 23.97 -0.89
CA LEU A 153 -13.25 25.41 -0.77
C LEU A 153 -12.02 26.18 -0.25
N LYS A 154 -11.25 25.57 0.66
CA LYS A 154 -10.01 26.13 1.22
C LYS A 154 -8.82 26.03 0.27
N GLN A 155 -8.60 24.87 -0.33
CA GLN A 155 -7.41 24.60 -1.15
C GLN A 155 -7.57 25.02 -2.61
N LYS A 156 -8.81 25.26 -3.06
CA LYS A 156 -9.17 25.55 -4.46
C LYS A 156 -8.66 24.49 -5.44
N ARG A 157 -8.54 23.25 -4.99
CA ARG A 157 -8.11 22.08 -5.78
C ARG A 157 -8.99 20.89 -5.43
N PRO A 158 -9.30 19.99 -6.39
CA PRO A 158 -10.07 18.78 -6.10
C PRO A 158 -9.35 17.95 -5.02
N PRO A 159 -9.99 17.71 -3.87
CA PRO A 159 -9.42 16.89 -2.82
C PRO A 159 -9.44 15.43 -3.25
N VAL A 160 -8.45 14.66 -2.83
CA VAL A 160 -8.44 13.20 -3.03
C VAL A 160 -9.30 12.57 -1.94
N LEU A 161 -10.34 11.82 -2.31
CA LEU A 161 -11.17 11.15 -1.32
C LEU A 161 -10.33 10.16 -0.50
N GLY A 162 -10.52 10.21 0.82
CA GLY A 162 -9.75 9.42 1.76
C GLY A 162 -8.40 10.04 2.18
N VAL A 163 -8.00 11.17 1.59
CA VAL A 163 -6.75 11.91 1.93
C VAL A 163 -7.04 13.41 2.16
N PRO A 164 -6.94 13.92 3.41
CA PRO A 164 -6.67 13.17 4.62
C PRO A 164 -7.83 12.22 4.95
N PRO A 165 -7.61 11.23 5.83
CA PRO A 165 -8.67 10.35 6.30
C PRO A 165 -9.84 11.16 6.89
N PRO A 166 -11.10 10.74 6.71
CA PRO A 166 -12.23 11.51 7.19
C PRO A 166 -12.16 11.71 8.71
N PRO A 167 -12.41 12.93 9.23
CA PRO A 167 -12.42 13.18 10.65
C PRO A 167 -13.56 12.39 11.31
N ASN A 168 -13.30 11.82 12.48
CA ASN A 168 -14.28 11.04 13.25
C ASN A 168 -14.83 9.80 12.54
N ALA A 169 -14.24 9.36 11.43
CA ALA A 169 -14.58 8.08 10.83
C ALA A 169 -14.18 6.94 11.78
N THR A 170 -15.12 6.03 12.01
CA THR A 170 -14.80 4.72 12.55
C THR A 170 -14.48 3.79 11.40
N TYR A 171 -13.46 2.96 11.56
CA TYR A 171 -13.02 2.02 10.54
C TYR A 171 -13.43 0.61 10.96
N VAL A 172 -13.95 -0.14 10.01
CA VAL A 172 -14.25 -1.56 10.19
C VAL A 172 -13.37 -2.38 9.28
N LEU A 173 -12.79 -3.47 9.81
CA LEU A 173 -12.15 -4.48 8.99
C LEU A 173 -13.22 -5.15 8.12
N VAL A 174 -12.94 -5.27 6.83
CA VAL A 174 -13.90 -5.81 5.87
C VAL A 174 -13.46 -7.17 5.33
N PRO A 175 -14.42 -8.06 5.01
CA PRO A 175 -14.12 -9.33 4.36
C PRO A 175 -13.35 -9.13 3.06
N LYS A 176 -12.30 -9.93 2.88
CA LYS A 176 -11.47 -9.95 1.68
C LYS A 176 -11.07 -11.36 1.30
N ALA A 177 -10.86 -11.58 0.01
CA ALA A 177 -10.23 -12.79 -0.51
C ALA A 177 -9.08 -12.38 -1.42
N LEU A 178 -7.88 -12.89 -1.13
CA LEU A 178 -6.69 -12.65 -1.96
C LEU A 178 -6.43 -13.90 -2.79
N VAL A 179 -6.59 -13.78 -4.11
CA VAL A 179 -6.43 -14.88 -5.06
C VAL A 179 -5.12 -14.68 -5.81
N TYR A 180 -4.17 -15.59 -5.59
CA TYR A 180 -2.88 -15.59 -6.26
C TYR A 180 -2.97 -16.28 -7.61
N ASN A 181 -2.46 -15.63 -8.66
CA ASN A 181 -2.25 -16.29 -9.93
C ASN A 181 -0.87 -16.97 -9.91
N ALA A 182 -0.83 -18.31 -9.92
CA ALA A 182 0.44 -19.04 -9.88
C ALA A 182 1.33 -18.82 -11.12
N THR A 183 0.78 -18.26 -12.20
CA THR A 183 1.48 -18.06 -13.48
C THR A 183 1.90 -16.62 -13.77
N GLY A 184 1.55 -15.66 -12.92
CA GLY A 184 1.98 -14.28 -13.06
C GLY A 184 2.01 -13.60 -11.70
N ASP A 185 2.98 -12.71 -11.48
CA ASP A 185 3.26 -12.03 -10.20
C ASP A 185 2.16 -11.02 -9.78
N VAL A 186 0.90 -11.40 -9.97
CA VAL A 186 -0.31 -10.60 -9.82
C VAL A 186 -1.27 -11.37 -8.94
N ALA A 187 -1.68 -10.72 -7.84
CA ALA A 187 -2.77 -11.18 -7.01
C ALA A 187 -4.01 -10.33 -7.29
N THR A 188 -5.19 -10.95 -7.24
CA THR A 188 -6.46 -10.23 -7.26
C THR A 188 -7.03 -10.21 -5.86
N LEU A 189 -7.19 -9.01 -5.30
CA LEU A 189 -7.84 -8.77 -4.03
C LEU A 189 -9.32 -8.47 -4.27
N TYR A 190 -10.18 -9.39 -3.85
CA TYR A 190 -11.62 -9.18 -3.80
C TYR A 190 -12.02 -8.67 -2.43
N VAL A 191 -12.87 -7.64 -2.39
CA VAL A 191 -13.32 -7.01 -1.13
C VAL A 191 -14.83 -6.82 -1.17
N GLU A 192 -15.48 -7.12 -0.05
CA GLU A 192 -16.86 -6.73 0.21
C GLU A 192 -16.88 -5.65 1.30
N ALA A 193 -17.31 -4.43 0.97
CA ALA A 193 -17.29 -3.32 1.92
C ALA A 193 -18.66 -2.62 2.05
N PRO A 194 -19.01 -2.09 3.24
CA PRO A 194 -20.24 -1.32 3.43
C PRO A 194 -20.16 0.11 2.89
N SER A 195 -18.95 0.55 2.52
CA SER A 195 -18.65 1.92 2.10
C SER A 195 -18.11 1.93 0.66
N PRO A 196 -18.41 2.98 -0.13
CA PRO A 196 -17.81 3.17 -1.46
C PRO A 196 -16.35 3.62 -1.43
N LEU A 197 -15.78 3.86 -0.24
CA LEU A 197 -14.36 4.11 -0.02
C LEU A 197 -13.81 2.97 0.85
N ILE A 198 -12.65 2.43 0.49
CA ILE A 198 -11.92 1.45 1.30
C ILE A 198 -10.45 1.89 1.44
N TYR A 199 -9.74 1.28 2.37
CA TYR A 199 -8.30 1.46 2.56
C TYR A 199 -7.63 0.10 2.48
N ILE A 200 -6.67 -0.04 1.55
CA ILE A 200 -5.74 -1.16 1.57
C ILE A 200 -4.66 -0.81 2.60
N VAL A 201 -4.53 -1.66 3.61
CA VAL A 201 -3.66 -1.44 4.75
C VAL A 201 -2.52 -2.44 4.68
N ASP A 202 -1.31 -1.93 4.49
CA ASP A 202 -0.08 -2.63 4.79
C ASP A 202 0.71 -1.80 5.79
N TYR A 203 0.49 -2.08 7.08
CA TYR A 203 0.89 -1.19 8.17
C TYR A 203 2.37 -0.76 8.08
N PRO A 204 2.67 0.55 8.24
CA PRO A 204 1.77 1.67 8.55
C PRO A 204 1.14 2.36 7.32
N LEU A 205 1.36 1.84 6.11
CA LEU A 205 0.83 2.43 4.88
C LEU A 205 -0.69 2.16 4.76
N LYS A 206 -1.45 3.21 4.45
CA LYS A 206 -2.87 3.14 4.13
C LYS A 206 -3.15 3.80 2.78
N LEU A 207 -3.73 3.05 1.84
CA LEU A 207 -4.00 3.50 0.47
C LEU A 207 -5.51 3.51 0.21
N PRO A 208 -6.17 4.68 0.11
CA PRO A 208 -7.60 4.75 -0.13
C PRO A 208 -7.96 4.37 -1.57
N ILE A 209 -8.99 3.55 -1.77
CA ILE A 209 -9.55 3.22 -3.09
C ILE A 209 -11.04 3.54 -3.08
N ALA A 210 -11.49 4.34 -4.06
CA ALA A 210 -12.87 4.77 -4.19
C ALA A 210 -13.58 4.04 -5.34
N CYS A 211 -14.86 3.73 -5.14
CA CYS A 211 -15.74 3.11 -6.13
C CYS A 211 -16.34 4.19 -7.05
N PRO A 212 -15.97 4.27 -8.33
CA PRO A 212 -16.44 5.35 -9.22
C PRO A 212 -17.95 5.40 -9.37
N THR A 213 -18.59 4.22 -9.47
CA THR A 213 -20.03 4.08 -9.68
C THR A 213 -20.89 4.56 -8.50
N ALA A 214 -20.27 4.87 -7.35
CA ALA A 214 -20.97 5.35 -6.16
C ALA A 214 -21.06 6.87 -6.08
N PHE A 215 -20.24 7.58 -6.86
CA PHE A 215 -20.08 9.04 -6.80
C PHE A 215 -20.37 9.75 -8.12
N ALA A 216 -20.59 8.98 -9.19
CA ALA A 216 -20.95 9.45 -10.53
C ALA A 216 -22.46 9.66 -10.67
#